data_AF-A0A0V0S3P7-F1
#
_entry.id   AF-A0A0V0S3P7-F1
#
_cell.length_a   1.000
_cell.length_b   1.000
_cell.length_c   1.000
_cell.angle_alpha   90.00
_cell.angle_beta   90.00
_cell.angle_gamma   90.00
#
_symmetry.space_group_name_H-M   'P 1'
#
loop_
_entity.id
_entity.type
_entity.pdbx_description
1 polymer ?
#
loop_
_entity_poly.entity_id
_entity_poly.type
_entity_poly.pdbx_seq_one_letter_code
_entity_poly.pdbx_strand_id
1 'polypeptide(L)'
;MDDWTLVNVEAGRDLLGQRRQRVPLLAIDARVAWVASFACHGRRRGCGTCEEETIVTQYSPMAELFGPNVRAMPYDSATFDSANGGPVTGPEQMSCDFETSCCWQNNKPPLDKLEWSTLEGTPDPEVFNRAFGTPNIPSGRFLAIASGATDSSDEAQFHSCSIACTEEPVRVSLRHWTTDGVKLQVCTREAFFDNPENAPLLNCQELPRTSSPGPTTVELSPGEFFDVVIVAYNFVSNLGAAAVDDVRVDFVPCTPTEEPGVVETPAEPVPPPAGGECEAFVCGFEGRMCAYQDLANSGLATTSWEIVQGRFRNPLTGLNNAPSGSYYVATYLLPNQRSVLRSTGDLAEERVIKFQYYKATQGIQLVVCCGPNSDICGFKTPIDVEVGDRVWKVGYVVCPAGPNQITFTAINNGANQGAVGLDDVGVYRMTGAPQDATETVC
;
A
#
# COMPACT_ATOMS: atom_id res chain seq x y z
N MET A 1 1.11 -24.03 26.77
CA MET A 1 0.44 -23.57 27.99
C MET A 1 -0.80 -22.87 27.53
N ASP A 2 -1.89 -23.61 27.67
CA ASP A 2 -3.24 -23.34 27.20
C ASP A 2 -3.87 -22.16 27.96
N ASP A 3 -4.78 -21.43 27.32
CA ASP A 3 -6.11 -21.22 27.90
C ASP A 3 -7.13 -20.78 26.83
N TRP A 4 -8.12 -21.63 26.58
CA TRP A 4 -9.37 -21.28 25.89
C TRP A 4 -10.52 -21.70 26.80
N THR A 5 -11.31 -20.73 27.24
CA THR A 5 -12.49 -20.96 28.08
C THR A 5 -13.63 -21.60 27.27
N LEU A 6 -13.99 -22.84 27.60
CA LEU A 6 -15.18 -23.54 27.12
C LEU A 6 -16.44 -23.11 27.88
N VAL A 7 -17.45 -22.60 27.17
CA VAL A 7 -18.82 -22.47 27.69
C VAL A 7 -19.53 -23.81 27.53
N ASN A 8 -19.87 -24.45 28.65
CA ASN A 8 -20.67 -25.67 28.68
C ASN A 8 -22.17 -25.34 28.53
N VAL A 9 -22.84 -25.95 27.55
CA VAL A 9 -24.31 -26.06 27.52
C VAL A 9 -24.68 -27.54 27.63
N GLU A 10 -25.44 -27.87 28.67
CA GLU A 10 -25.88 -29.22 29.03
C GLU A 10 -26.77 -29.86 27.96
N ALA A 11 -26.64 -31.18 27.79
CA ALA A 11 -27.40 -31.98 26.85
C ALA A 11 -28.75 -32.42 27.45
N GLY A 12 -29.86 -31.96 26.88
CA GLY A 12 -31.17 -32.57 27.07
C GLY A 12 -31.26 -33.92 26.34
N ARG A 13 -31.68 -34.97 27.04
CA ARG A 13 -31.94 -36.31 26.48
C ARG A 13 -33.37 -36.40 25.94
N ASP A 14 -33.55 -37.15 24.86
CA ASP A 14 -34.87 -37.60 24.41
C ASP A 14 -34.92 -39.12 24.11
N LEU A 15 -36.14 -39.65 24.17
CA LEU A 15 -36.54 -41.02 24.55
C LEU A 15 -36.24 -42.22 23.62
N LEU A 16 -35.17 -42.21 22.82
CA LEU A 16 -34.84 -43.37 21.94
C LEU A 16 -33.36 -43.82 21.92
N GLY A 17 -32.54 -43.37 22.87
CA GLY A 17 -31.27 -44.07 23.19
C GLY A 17 -30.22 -44.16 22.07
N GLN A 18 -30.32 -43.37 20.99
CA GLN A 18 -29.28 -43.27 19.97
C GLN A 18 -28.35 -42.09 20.24
N ARG A 19 -27.04 -42.35 20.32
CA ARG A 19 -26.01 -41.30 20.35
C ARG A 19 -26.01 -40.59 18.99
N ARG A 20 -26.44 -39.33 18.94
CA ARG A 20 -26.05 -38.45 17.82
C ARG A 20 -24.53 -38.23 17.89
N GLN A 21 -23.81 -38.61 16.84
CA GLN A 21 -22.51 -38.00 16.56
C GLN A 21 -22.76 -36.51 16.31
N ARG A 22 -22.09 -35.64 17.08
CA ARG A 22 -22.00 -34.22 16.75
C ARG A 22 -21.13 -34.10 15.50
N VAL A 23 -21.70 -33.66 14.39
CA VAL A 23 -20.92 -33.02 13.33
C VAL A 23 -20.83 -31.54 13.72
N PRO A 24 -19.64 -30.97 13.95
CA PRO A 24 -19.53 -29.53 14.12
C PRO A 24 -19.83 -28.86 12.78
N LEU A 25 -20.95 -28.15 12.71
CA LEU A 25 -21.15 -27.12 11.69
C LEU A 25 -20.20 -25.97 12.07
N LEU A 26 -19.02 -25.99 11.49
CA LEU A 26 -18.17 -24.82 11.38
C LEU A 26 -18.90 -23.84 10.46
N ALA A 27 -19.41 -22.75 11.03
CA ALA A 27 -19.65 -21.53 10.28
C ALA A 27 -18.28 -21.00 9.87
N ILE A 28 -17.79 -21.47 8.71
CA ILE A 28 -16.64 -20.90 8.03
C ILE A 28 -17.20 -20.14 6.82
N ASP A 29 -16.93 -18.84 6.87
CA ASP A 29 -16.99 -17.86 5.81
C ASP A 29 -16.46 -18.44 4.47
N ALA A 30 -17.15 -18.18 3.37
CA ALA A 30 -16.91 -18.82 2.09
C ALA A 30 -15.54 -18.41 1.49
N ARG A 31 -14.46 -19.11 1.87
CA ARG A 31 -13.14 -18.98 1.23
C ARG A 31 -12.52 -20.36 1.02
N VAL A 32 -12.46 -20.76 -0.26
CA VAL A 32 -11.57 -21.75 -0.90
C VAL A 32 -11.14 -22.96 -0.04
N ALA A 33 -11.80 -24.12 -0.20
CA ALA A 33 -11.31 -25.40 0.31
C ALA A 33 -10.56 -26.17 -0.77
N TRP A 34 -9.26 -26.43 -0.56
CA TRP A 34 -8.50 -27.42 -1.34
C TRP A 34 -8.87 -28.83 -0.83
N VAL A 35 -9.30 -29.73 -1.72
CA VAL A 35 -9.54 -31.14 -1.37
C VAL A 35 -8.23 -31.91 -1.46
N ALA A 36 -7.73 -32.40 -0.32
CA ALA A 36 -6.66 -33.40 -0.29
C ALA A 36 -7.24 -34.77 -0.71
N SER A 37 -6.80 -35.28 -1.87
CA SER A 37 -7.11 -36.65 -2.29
C SER A 37 -6.37 -37.65 -1.38
N PHE A 38 -7.09 -38.37 -0.53
CA PHE A 38 -6.55 -39.57 0.12
C PHE A 38 -6.83 -40.79 -0.75
N ALA A 39 -5.78 -41.32 -1.38
CA ALA A 39 -5.83 -42.59 -2.06
C ALA A 39 -6.00 -43.73 -1.04
N CYS A 40 -7.12 -44.45 -1.11
CA CYS A 40 -7.32 -45.69 -0.36
C CYS A 40 -6.42 -46.81 -0.93
N HIS A 41 -5.23 -47.00 -0.36
CA HIS A 41 -4.49 -48.25 -0.48
C HIS A 41 -4.74 -49.13 0.75
N GLY A 42 -5.40 -50.27 0.57
CA GLY A 42 -5.40 -51.32 1.59
C GLY A 42 -6.56 -52.30 1.51
N ARG A 43 -6.29 -53.48 0.95
CA ARG A 43 -7.12 -54.68 1.09
C ARG A 43 -7.31 -55.01 2.59
N ARG A 44 -8.54 -54.99 3.09
CA ARG A 44 -9.04 -55.94 4.12
C ARG A 44 -10.58 -55.96 4.11
N ARG A 45 -11.12 -57.17 4.24
CA ARG A 45 -12.54 -57.52 4.11
C ARG A 45 -13.35 -57.01 5.31
N GLY A 46 -14.50 -56.39 5.05
CA GLY A 46 -15.63 -56.36 5.98
C GLY A 46 -16.13 -54.96 6.36
N CYS A 47 -17.41 -54.71 6.04
CA CYS A 47 -18.29 -53.61 6.45
C CYS A 47 -18.16 -52.24 5.75
N GLY A 48 -19.34 -51.75 5.33
CA GLY A 48 -19.60 -50.35 4.99
C GLY A 48 -20.04 -50.18 3.54
N THR A 49 -21.34 -49.98 3.32
CA THR A 49 -21.92 -49.47 2.08
C THR A 49 -21.17 -48.23 1.62
N CYS A 50 -20.79 -48.16 0.34
CA CYS A 50 -20.37 -46.90 -0.27
C CYS A 50 -21.57 -45.95 -0.18
N GLU A 51 -21.54 -44.99 0.75
CA GLU A 51 -22.39 -43.82 0.64
C GLU A 51 -22.01 -43.13 -0.66
N GLU A 52 -23.01 -42.95 -1.52
CA GLU A 52 -22.93 -42.22 -2.77
C GLU A 52 -22.33 -40.84 -2.43
N GLU A 53 -21.12 -40.57 -2.94
CA GLU A 53 -20.54 -39.23 -2.87
C GLU A 53 -21.50 -38.29 -3.61
N THR A 54 -22.35 -37.58 -2.86
CA THR A 54 -22.95 -36.35 -3.35
C THR A 54 -21.81 -35.43 -3.71
N ILE A 55 -21.47 -35.38 -5.00
CA ILE A 55 -20.63 -34.34 -5.58
C ILE A 55 -21.38 -33.04 -5.34
N VAL A 56 -21.05 -32.34 -4.26
CA VAL A 56 -21.41 -30.93 -4.10
C VAL A 56 -20.61 -30.21 -5.17
N THR A 57 -21.22 -30.02 -6.34
CA THR A 57 -20.69 -29.11 -7.35
C THR A 57 -20.59 -27.76 -6.68
N GLN A 58 -19.36 -27.35 -6.37
CA GLN A 58 -19.09 -26.08 -5.72
C GLN A 58 -19.64 -24.97 -6.62
N TYR A 59 -20.69 -24.31 -6.14
CA TYR A 59 -21.35 -23.23 -6.87
C TYR A 59 -20.35 -22.10 -7.10
N SER A 60 -20.06 -21.79 -8.36
CA SER A 60 -19.21 -20.67 -8.74
C SER A 60 -20.05 -19.66 -9.51
N PRO A 61 -20.37 -18.49 -8.91
CA PRO A 61 -21.04 -17.38 -9.58
C PRO A 61 -20.38 -17.02 -10.92
N MET A 62 -19.05 -17.11 -10.98
CA MET A 62 -18.28 -16.86 -12.20
C MET A 62 -18.57 -17.90 -13.29
N ALA A 63 -18.55 -19.19 -12.95
CA ALA A 63 -18.81 -20.24 -13.94
C ALA A 63 -20.25 -20.21 -14.47
N GLU A 64 -21.22 -19.77 -13.67
CA GLU A 64 -22.61 -19.64 -14.10
C GLU A 64 -22.84 -18.46 -15.05
N LEU A 65 -22.14 -17.34 -14.85
CA LEU A 65 -22.33 -16.12 -15.66
C LEU A 65 -21.43 -16.02 -16.88
N PHE A 66 -20.24 -16.62 -16.82
CA PHE A 66 -19.23 -16.55 -17.87
C PHE A 66 -19.00 -17.92 -18.55
N GLY A 67 -19.53 -19.01 -17.99
CA GLY A 67 -19.39 -20.36 -18.52
C GLY A 67 -18.23 -21.15 -17.88
N PRO A 68 -18.16 -22.48 -18.12
CA PRO A 68 -17.21 -23.36 -17.45
C PRO A 68 -15.76 -23.24 -17.96
N ASN A 69 -15.56 -22.56 -19.09
CA ASN A 69 -14.25 -22.42 -19.73
C ASN A 69 -13.42 -21.25 -19.18
N VAL A 70 -14.01 -20.43 -18.29
CA VAL A 70 -13.27 -19.36 -17.63
C VAL A 70 -12.79 -19.79 -16.25
N ARG A 71 -11.63 -19.28 -15.86
CA ARG A 71 -11.05 -19.49 -14.55
C ARG A 71 -10.81 -18.14 -13.89
N ALA A 72 -11.39 -17.94 -12.71
CA ALA A 72 -11.09 -16.79 -11.87
C ALA A 72 -9.79 -17.01 -11.10
N MET A 73 -8.94 -15.99 -11.09
CA MET A 73 -7.70 -15.91 -10.33
C MET A 73 -7.70 -14.63 -9.51
N PRO A 74 -7.09 -14.63 -8.30
CA PRO A 74 -6.81 -13.38 -7.60
C PRO A 74 -6.04 -12.42 -8.52
N TYR A 75 -6.38 -11.14 -8.49
CA TYR A 75 -5.63 -10.13 -9.22
C TYR A 75 -4.20 -10.01 -8.68
N ASP A 76 -3.20 -9.97 -9.57
CA ASP A 76 -1.80 -9.79 -9.21
C ASP A 76 -1.46 -8.30 -9.08
N SER A 77 -1.23 -7.84 -7.84
CA SER A 77 -0.88 -6.45 -7.54
C SER A 77 0.62 -6.14 -7.54
N ALA A 78 1.48 -7.05 -8.01
CA ALA A 78 2.93 -6.87 -7.93
C ALA A 78 3.42 -5.55 -8.54
N THR A 79 2.85 -5.10 -9.67
CA THR A 79 3.22 -3.80 -10.27
C THR A 79 2.83 -2.63 -9.36
N PHE A 80 1.61 -2.63 -8.83
CA PHE A 80 1.16 -1.63 -7.85
C PHE A 80 2.05 -1.61 -6.59
N ASP A 81 2.33 -2.79 -6.04
CA ASP A 81 3.15 -2.96 -4.84
C ASP A 81 4.60 -2.52 -5.09
N SER A 82 5.15 -2.78 -6.28
CA SER A 82 6.49 -2.34 -6.68
C SER A 82 6.60 -0.83 -6.87
N ALA A 83 5.51 -0.20 -7.30
CA ALA A 83 5.38 1.25 -7.41
C ALA A 83 4.98 1.91 -6.08
N ASN A 84 4.79 1.13 -5.01
CA ASN A 84 4.26 1.58 -3.72
C ASN A 84 2.95 2.39 -3.84
N GLY A 85 2.12 2.07 -4.85
CA GLY A 85 0.88 2.78 -5.14
C GLY A 85 1.05 4.13 -5.86
N GLY A 86 2.23 4.47 -6.39
CA GLY A 86 2.51 5.71 -7.12
C GLY A 86 3.25 6.78 -6.31
N PRO A 87 3.34 8.03 -6.79
CA PRO A 87 2.62 8.58 -7.94
C PRO A 87 3.17 8.13 -9.30
N VAL A 88 2.30 8.04 -10.30
CA VAL A 88 2.69 7.77 -11.69
C VAL A 88 3.26 9.01 -12.37
N THR A 89 4.20 8.81 -13.30
CA THR A 89 4.83 9.88 -14.10
C THR A 89 4.09 10.17 -15.40
N GLY A 90 3.12 9.34 -15.78
CA GLY A 90 2.28 9.59 -16.95
C GLY A 90 1.21 8.52 -17.23
N PRO A 91 0.37 8.74 -18.26
CA PRO A 91 -0.77 7.89 -18.64
C PRO A 91 -0.43 6.41 -18.89
N GLU A 92 0.76 6.16 -19.44
CA GLU A 92 1.20 4.81 -19.85
C GLU A 92 1.26 3.84 -18.66
N GLN A 93 1.60 4.34 -17.47
CA GLN A 93 1.70 3.52 -16.25
C GLN A 93 0.33 3.16 -15.64
N MET A 94 -0.73 3.85 -16.06
CA MET A 94 -2.09 3.67 -15.56
C MET A 94 -2.96 2.81 -16.47
N SER A 95 -2.56 2.65 -17.74
CA SER A 95 -3.28 1.81 -18.71
C SER A 95 -3.20 0.33 -18.32
N CYS A 96 -4.30 -0.40 -18.50
CA CYS A 96 -4.40 -1.80 -18.12
C CYS A 96 -5.30 -2.61 -19.05
N ASP A 97 -4.73 -3.60 -19.72
CA ASP A 97 -5.42 -4.61 -20.54
C ASP A 97 -5.55 -5.96 -19.80
N PHE A 98 -5.11 -6.03 -18.54
CA PHE A 98 -5.15 -7.22 -17.66
C PHE A 98 -4.39 -8.46 -18.16
N GLU A 99 -3.67 -8.37 -19.28
CA GLU A 99 -2.80 -9.45 -19.76
C GLU A 99 -1.59 -9.64 -18.83
N THR A 100 -1.16 -8.55 -18.19
CA THR A 100 -0.09 -8.51 -17.19
C THR A 100 -0.52 -7.71 -15.95
N SER A 101 0.26 -7.79 -14.86
CA SER A 101 -0.01 -6.99 -13.66
C SER A 101 0.16 -5.50 -13.96
N CYS A 102 -0.89 -4.72 -13.72
CA CYS A 102 -0.93 -3.28 -13.88
C CYS A 102 -0.77 -2.57 -12.54
N CYS A 103 -0.56 -1.25 -12.56
CA CYS A 103 -0.51 -0.39 -11.37
C CYS A 103 -1.91 -0.16 -10.76
N TRP A 104 -2.57 -1.24 -10.35
CA TRP A 104 -3.92 -1.26 -9.77
C TRP A 104 -4.00 -2.32 -8.65
N GLN A 105 -4.97 -2.21 -7.74
CA GLN A 105 -5.18 -3.18 -6.66
C GLN A 105 -6.64 -3.19 -6.17
N ASN A 106 -7.08 -4.34 -5.64
CA ASN A 106 -8.30 -4.42 -4.83
C ASN A 106 -8.14 -3.59 -3.55
N ASN A 107 -9.22 -2.95 -3.10
CA ASN A 107 -9.20 -2.26 -1.82
C ASN A 107 -9.32 -3.29 -0.67
N LYS A 108 -9.04 -2.87 0.56
CA LYS A 108 -9.11 -3.76 1.73
C LYS A 108 -10.43 -3.56 2.49
N PRO A 109 -10.92 -4.61 3.18
CA PRO A 109 -11.99 -4.45 4.16
C PRO A 109 -11.60 -3.38 5.21
N PRO A 110 -12.55 -2.57 5.71
CA PRO A 110 -14.01 -2.74 5.58
C PRO A 110 -14.64 -2.08 4.36
N LEU A 111 -13.89 -1.28 3.58
CA LEU A 111 -14.41 -0.55 2.42
C LEU A 111 -14.74 -1.46 1.24
N ASP A 112 -13.99 -2.55 1.11
CA ASP A 112 -14.18 -3.55 0.05
C ASP A 112 -14.71 -4.85 0.65
N LYS A 113 -15.96 -5.19 0.32
CA LYS A 113 -16.58 -6.45 0.76
C LYS A 113 -16.51 -7.53 -0.32
N LEU A 114 -16.22 -7.15 -1.55
CA LEU A 114 -16.24 -8.01 -2.72
C LEU A 114 -14.95 -7.81 -3.53
N GLU A 115 -14.16 -8.86 -3.71
CA GLU A 115 -12.85 -8.77 -4.38
C GLU A 115 -12.97 -9.01 -5.90
N TRP A 116 -12.38 -8.12 -6.70
CA TRP A 116 -12.23 -8.33 -8.14
C TRP A 116 -11.21 -9.42 -8.44
N SER A 117 -11.49 -10.21 -9.47
CA SER A 117 -10.64 -11.30 -9.94
C SER A 117 -10.27 -11.10 -11.41
N THR A 118 -9.09 -11.55 -11.78
CA THR A 118 -8.73 -11.71 -13.20
C THR A 118 -9.34 -13.00 -13.72
N LEU A 119 -10.07 -12.94 -14.82
CA LEU A 119 -10.58 -14.11 -15.52
C LEU A 119 -9.67 -14.45 -16.70
N GLU A 120 -9.34 -15.73 -16.83
CA GLU A 120 -8.60 -16.29 -17.95
C GLU A 120 -9.45 -17.34 -18.67
N GLY A 121 -9.37 -17.34 -20.00
CA GLY A 121 -10.15 -18.24 -20.86
C GLY A 121 -11.18 -17.49 -21.70
N THR A 122 -11.99 -18.21 -22.45
CA THR A 122 -13.01 -17.62 -23.32
C THR A 122 -14.39 -17.85 -22.71
N PRO A 123 -15.17 -16.79 -22.43
CA PRO A 123 -16.55 -16.93 -21.98
C PRO A 123 -17.39 -17.75 -22.96
N ASP A 124 -18.31 -18.55 -22.44
CA ASP A 124 -19.30 -19.24 -23.27
C ASP A 124 -20.24 -18.19 -23.90
N PRO A 125 -20.33 -18.08 -25.24
CA PRO A 125 -21.10 -17.02 -25.88
C PRO A 125 -22.60 -17.03 -25.57
N GLU A 126 -23.20 -18.22 -25.39
CA GLU A 126 -24.63 -18.33 -25.11
C GLU A 126 -24.95 -17.95 -23.66
N VAL A 127 -24.12 -18.43 -22.73
CA VAL A 127 -24.22 -18.09 -21.30
C VAL A 127 -23.98 -16.60 -21.09
N PHE A 128 -22.91 -16.06 -21.69
CA PHE A 128 -22.55 -14.66 -21.56
C PHE A 128 -23.62 -13.74 -22.15
N ASN A 129 -24.12 -14.03 -23.36
CA ASN A 129 -25.18 -13.23 -23.97
C ASN A 129 -26.49 -13.28 -23.15
N ARG A 130 -26.80 -14.41 -22.52
CA ARG A 130 -27.95 -14.51 -21.60
C ARG A 130 -27.78 -13.63 -20.36
N ALA A 131 -26.59 -13.61 -19.78
CA ALA A 131 -26.30 -12.87 -18.54
C ALA A 131 -26.16 -11.36 -18.78
N PHE A 132 -25.38 -10.96 -19.79
CA PHE A 132 -25.01 -9.57 -20.05
C PHE A 132 -25.84 -8.91 -21.15
N GLY A 133 -26.63 -9.67 -21.92
CA GLY A 133 -27.50 -9.15 -22.98
C GLY A 133 -26.75 -8.71 -24.24
N THR A 134 -25.52 -9.18 -24.46
CA THR A 134 -24.70 -8.85 -25.62
C THR A 134 -23.89 -10.06 -26.10
N PRO A 135 -23.77 -10.28 -27.42
CA PRO A 135 -22.92 -11.34 -27.97
C PRO A 135 -21.42 -10.98 -27.98
N ASN A 136 -21.08 -9.73 -27.68
CA ASN A 136 -19.70 -9.25 -27.67
C ASN A 136 -19.03 -9.65 -26.35
N ILE A 137 -18.29 -10.75 -26.37
CA ILE A 137 -17.53 -11.25 -25.22
C ILE A 137 -16.17 -10.54 -25.09
N PRO A 138 -15.60 -10.40 -23.87
CA PRO A 138 -14.21 -10.03 -23.70
C PRO A 138 -13.27 -11.10 -24.28
N SER A 139 -12.06 -10.69 -24.62
CA SER A 139 -11.03 -11.55 -25.20
C SER A 139 -9.78 -11.49 -24.34
N GLY A 140 -9.04 -12.60 -24.22
CA GLY A 140 -7.83 -12.61 -23.41
C GLY A 140 -8.15 -12.63 -21.90
N ARG A 141 -7.35 -11.92 -21.11
CA ARG A 141 -7.57 -11.76 -19.68
C ARG A 141 -8.32 -10.47 -19.42
N PHE A 142 -9.26 -10.50 -18.48
CA PHE A 142 -10.07 -9.34 -18.13
C PHE A 142 -10.42 -9.36 -16.64
N LEU A 143 -10.78 -8.21 -16.09
CA LEU A 143 -11.17 -8.08 -14.71
C LEU A 143 -12.67 -8.36 -14.57
N ALA A 144 -13.08 -9.17 -13.60
CA ALA A 144 -14.49 -9.37 -13.31
C ALA A 144 -14.77 -9.62 -11.84
N ILE A 145 -16.03 -9.43 -11.49
CA ILE A 145 -16.59 -9.79 -10.21
C ILE A 145 -17.99 -10.37 -10.39
N ALA A 146 -18.31 -11.38 -9.58
CA ALA A 146 -19.62 -12.00 -9.54
C ALA A 146 -19.99 -12.30 -8.09
N SER A 147 -21.23 -11.96 -7.72
CA SER A 147 -21.75 -12.18 -6.38
C SER A 147 -23.23 -12.57 -6.43
N GLY A 148 -23.69 -13.22 -5.37
CA GLY A 148 -25.12 -13.33 -5.09
C GLY A 148 -25.68 -12.03 -4.53
N ALA A 149 -26.88 -12.08 -3.97
CA ALA A 149 -27.50 -10.91 -3.34
C ALA A 149 -26.70 -10.44 -2.11
N THR A 150 -26.30 -9.17 -2.10
CA THR A 150 -25.64 -8.47 -0.98
C THR A 150 -26.46 -7.26 -0.55
N ASP A 151 -26.04 -6.58 0.52
CA ASP A 151 -26.62 -5.28 0.85
C ASP A 151 -26.34 -4.29 -0.30
N SER A 152 -27.26 -3.37 -0.57
CA SER A 152 -27.12 -2.41 -1.69
C SER A 152 -25.96 -1.43 -1.50
N SER A 153 -25.45 -1.31 -0.28
CA SER A 153 -24.27 -0.53 0.09
C SER A 153 -22.96 -1.32 -0.03
N ASP A 154 -23.03 -2.61 -0.33
CA ASP A 154 -21.83 -3.43 -0.49
C ASP A 154 -21.26 -3.17 -1.89
N GLU A 155 -19.96 -2.89 -1.91
CA GLU A 155 -19.25 -2.49 -3.11
C GLU A 155 -17.98 -3.33 -3.29
N ALA A 156 -17.55 -3.39 -4.54
CA ALA A 156 -16.28 -3.93 -4.99
C ALA A 156 -15.41 -2.79 -5.52
N GLN A 157 -14.30 -2.47 -4.88
CA GLN A 157 -13.49 -1.30 -5.24
C GLN A 157 -12.11 -1.69 -5.78
N PHE A 158 -11.82 -1.28 -7.01
CA PHE A 158 -10.54 -1.53 -7.67
C PHE A 158 -9.87 -0.19 -8.00
N HIS A 159 -8.73 0.09 -7.40
CA HIS A 159 -8.10 1.41 -7.46
C HIS A 159 -6.74 1.37 -8.14
N SER A 160 -6.41 2.44 -8.86
CA SER A 160 -5.14 2.62 -9.53
C SER A 160 -4.05 3.10 -8.57
N CYS A 161 -2.81 3.12 -9.05
CA CYS A 161 -1.78 4.00 -8.50
C CYS A 161 -2.20 5.47 -8.57
N SER A 162 -1.61 6.30 -7.71
CA SER A 162 -2.03 7.68 -7.54
C SER A 162 -1.49 8.60 -8.64
N ILE A 163 -2.28 9.59 -9.03
CA ILE A 163 -1.85 10.74 -9.82
C ILE A 163 -1.41 11.84 -8.85
N ALA A 164 -0.18 12.34 -8.99
CA ALA A 164 0.33 13.39 -8.11
C ALA A 164 -0.40 14.73 -8.31
N CYS A 165 -0.56 15.14 -9.57
CA CYS A 165 -1.17 16.43 -9.91
C CYS A 165 -1.60 16.43 -11.38
N THR A 166 -2.76 17.04 -11.65
CA THR A 166 -3.22 17.42 -12.99
C THR A 166 -4.06 18.68 -12.90
N GLU A 167 -3.83 19.63 -13.81
CA GLU A 167 -4.66 20.84 -13.94
C GLU A 167 -5.83 20.64 -14.92
N GLU A 168 -5.71 19.63 -15.79
CA GLU A 168 -6.74 19.26 -16.77
C GLU A 168 -7.57 18.05 -16.28
N PRO A 169 -8.84 17.92 -16.72
CA PRO A 169 -9.65 16.76 -16.39
C PRO A 169 -9.00 15.44 -16.82
N VAL A 170 -9.10 14.42 -15.97
CA VAL A 170 -8.62 13.06 -16.27
C VAL A 170 -9.68 12.32 -17.08
N ARG A 171 -9.32 11.82 -18.25
CA ARG A 171 -10.22 11.01 -19.09
C ARG A 171 -9.98 9.54 -18.80
N VAL A 172 -10.98 8.86 -18.26
CA VAL A 172 -10.93 7.41 -18.04
C VAL A 172 -11.82 6.74 -19.07
N SER A 173 -11.24 5.86 -19.89
CA SER A 173 -11.93 5.10 -20.93
C SER A 173 -11.76 3.61 -20.68
N LEU A 174 -12.85 2.84 -20.70
CA LEU A 174 -12.79 1.39 -20.48
C LEU A 174 -13.93 0.66 -21.17
N ARG A 175 -13.75 -0.64 -21.40
CA ARG A 175 -14.81 -1.56 -21.82
C ARG A 175 -15.44 -2.21 -20.61
N HIS A 176 -16.76 -2.36 -20.61
CA HIS A 176 -17.49 -2.88 -19.46
C HIS A 176 -18.72 -3.70 -19.83
N TRP A 177 -19.07 -4.63 -18.95
CA TRP A 177 -20.27 -5.45 -19.01
C TRP A 177 -20.89 -5.55 -17.63
N THR A 178 -22.20 -5.39 -17.54
CA THR A 178 -22.94 -5.62 -16.28
C THR A 178 -24.20 -6.45 -16.53
N THR A 179 -24.48 -7.35 -15.59
CA THR A 179 -25.78 -8.03 -15.54
C THR A 179 -26.87 -7.03 -15.16
N ASP A 180 -28.13 -7.44 -15.27
CA ASP A 180 -29.24 -6.59 -14.83
C ASP A 180 -29.13 -6.26 -13.33
N GLY A 181 -29.45 -5.02 -12.96
CA GLY A 181 -29.33 -4.50 -11.59
C GLY A 181 -27.93 -4.05 -11.16
N VAL A 182 -26.85 -4.69 -11.62
CA VAL A 182 -25.47 -4.33 -11.22
C VAL A 182 -25.04 -3.02 -11.88
N LYS A 183 -24.42 -2.15 -11.09
CA LYS A 183 -23.96 -0.83 -11.51
C LYS A 183 -22.43 -0.75 -11.46
N LEU A 184 -21.88 0.04 -12.38
CA LEU A 184 -20.47 0.40 -12.41
C LEU A 184 -20.34 1.91 -12.36
N GLN A 185 -19.36 2.39 -11.62
CA GLN A 185 -18.97 3.80 -11.61
C GLN A 185 -17.47 3.94 -11.53
N VAL A 186 -16.97 5.07 -11.99
CA VAL A 186 -15.58 5.48 -11.82
C VAL A 186 -15.55 6.73 -10.95
N CYS A 187 -14.74 6.70 -9.91
CA CYS A 187 -14.61 7.76 -8.93
C CYS A 187 -13.15 8.20 -8.80
N THR A 188 -12.95 9.35 -8.18
CA THR A 188 -11.66 9.75 -7.59
C THR A 188 -11.67 9.42 -6.10
N ARG A 189 -10.51 9.12 -5.53
CA ARG A 189 -10.33 9.05 -4.08
C ARG A 189 -9.05 9.77 -3.71
N GLU A 190 -9.08 10.59 -2.68
CA GLU A 190 -7.87 11.23 -2.17
C GLU A 190 -6.86 10.15 -1.77
N ALA A 191 -5.71 10.19 -2.43
CA ALA A 191 -4.59 9.37 -2.06
C ALA A 191 -3.98 9.96 -0.79
N PHE A 192 -3.33 9.12 0.02
CA PHE A 192 -2.64 9.59 1.24
C PHE A 192 -3.55 10.18 2.34
N PHE A 193 -4.86 9.91 2.29
CA PHE A 193 -5.81 10.32 3.33
C PHE A 193 -5.45 9.77 4.73
N ASP A 194 -5.62 10.59 5.77
CA ASP A 194 -5.23 10.29 7.16
C ASP A 194 -5.83 9.00 7.74
N ASN A 195 -7.01 8.62 7.27
CA ASN A 195 -7.59 7.31 7.52
C ASN A 195 -8.04 6.67 6.20
N PRO A 196 -7.22 5.83 5.56
CA PRO A 196 -7.55 5.25 4.26
C PRO A 196 -8.83 4.39 4.30
N GLU A 197 -9.24 3.89 5.47
CA GLU A 197 -10.51 3.16 5.65
C GLU A 197 -11.76 4.06 5.63
N ASN A 198 -11.58 5.39 5.67
CA ASN A 198 -12.67 6.38 5.65
C ASN A 198 -12.54 7.38 4.50
N ALA A 199 -11.58 7.22 3.58
CA ALA A 199 -11.40 8.12 2.45
C ALA A 199 -12.62 8.02 1.52
N PRO A 200 -13.45 9.08 1.39
CA PRO A 200 -14.66 9.01 0.61
C PRO A 200 -14.35 8.93 -0.88
N LEU A 201 -15.22 8.24 -1.62
CA LEU A 201 -15.24 8.35 -3.08
C LEU A 201 -15.80 9.72 -3.47
N LEU A 202 -15.10 10.41 -4.34
CA LEU A 202 -15.41 11.75 -4.84
C LEU A 202 -15.60 11.69 -6.36
N ASN A 203 -16.38 12.64 -6.91
CA ASN A 203 -16.57 12.80 -8.36
C ASN A 203 -16.98 11.52 -9.13
N CYS A 204 -17.78 10.66 -8.51
CA CYS A 204 -18.24 9.41 -9.13
C CYS A 204 -19.12 9.63 -10.35
N GLN A 205 -18.81 8.91 -11.44
CA GLN A 205 -19.62 8.87 -12.66
C GLN A 205 -20.04 7.45 -12.97
N GLU A 206 -21.35 7.20 -13.00
CA GLU A 206 -21.94 5.90 -13.34
C GLU A 206 -21.75 5.61 -14.85
N LEU A 207 -21.31 4.39 -15.17
CA LEU A 207 -21.20 3.91 -16.54
C LEU A 207 -22.55 3.30 -16.97
N PRO A 208 -23.23 3.87 -17.98
CA PRO A 208 -24.52 3.35 -18.41
C PRO A 208 -24.40 1.90 -18.89
N ARG A 209 -25.33 1.03 -18.46
CA ARG A 209 -25.38 -0.35 -18.99
C ARG A 209 -25.56 -0.37 -20.52
N THR A 210 -26.26 0.61 -21.07
CA THR A 210 -26.51 0.74 -22.51
C THR A 210 -25.26 1.04 -23.33
N SER A 211 -24.16 1.48 -22.72
CA SER A 211 -22.89 1.68 -23.43
C SER A 211 -22.02 0.42 -23.44
N SER A 212 -22.45 -0.70 -22.85
CA SER A 212 -21.74 -1.98 -22.94
C SER A 212 -21.67 -2.48 -24.40
N PRO A 213 -20.51 -3.00 -24.88
CA PRO A 213 -19.28 -3.30 -24.15
C PRO A 213 -18.29 -2.14 -24.05
N GLY A 214 -18.65 -0.92 -24.44
CA GLY A 214 -17.76 0.24 -24.50
C GLY A 214 -16.95 0.35 -25.81
N PRO A 215 -15.90 1.18 -25.85
CA PRO A 215 -15.38 1.94 -24.72
C PRO A 215 -16.34 3.04 -24.25
N THR A 216 -16.48 3.19 -22.93
CA THR A 216 -17.18 4.32 -22.31
C THR A 216 -16.14 5.23 -21.68
N THR A 217 -16.25 6.54 -21.93
CA THR A 217 -15.33 7.53 -21.37
C THR A 217 -16.04 8.41 -20.35
N VAL A 218 -15.38 8.66 -19.23
CA VAL A 218 -15.79 9.60 -18.19
C VAL A 218 -14.67 10.63 -17.96
N GLU A 219 -15.04 11.82 -17.52
CA GLU A 219 -14.10 12.92 -17.25
C GLU A 219 -14.10 13.25 -15.76
N LEU A 220 -13.04 12.88 -15.06
CA LEU A 220 -12.88 13.17 -13.64
C LEU A 220 -12.26 14.56 -13.45
N SER A 221 -12.66 15.24 -12.38
CA SER A 221 -12.13 16.56 -12.05
C SER A 221 -10.61 16.54 -11.86
N PRO A 222 -9.91 17.62 -12.25
CA PRO A 222 -8.50 17.78 -11.91
C PRO A 222 -8.29 17.85 -10.40
N GLY A 223 -7.06 17.61 -9.96
CA GLY A 223 -6.72 17.60 -8.54
C GLY A 223 -5.28 17.20 -8.28
N GLU A 224 -4.97 17.07 -7.00
CA GLU A 224 -3.68 16.62 -6.49
C GLU A 224 -3.88 15.35 -5.68
N PHE A 225 -2.89 14.46 -5.76
CA PHE A 225 -2.78 13.24 -4.98
C PHE A 225 -4.10 12.46 -4.88
N PHE A 226 -4.52 11.84 -5.98
CA PHE A 226 -5.74 11.04 -6.01
C PHE A 226 -5.59 9.76 -6.83
N ASP A 227 -6.36 8.75 -6.46
CA ASP A 227 -6.49 7.48 -7.17
C ASP A 227 -7.73 7.54 -8.08
N VAL A 228 -7.68 6.81 -9.20
CA VAL A 228 -8.87 6.44 -9.96
C VAL A 228 -9.42 5.14 -9.39
N VAL A 229 -10.70 5.09 -9.07
CA VAL A 229 -11.35 3.93 -8.47
C VAL A 229 -12.52 3.46 -9.33
N ILE A 230 -12.47 2.20 -9.78
CA ILE A 230 -13.58 1.51 -10.45
C ILE A 230 -14.38 0.78 -9.38
N VAL A 231 -15.69 1.02 -9.34
CA VAL A 231 -16.57 0.50 -8.30
C VAL A 231 -17.73 -0.26 -8.93
N ALA A 232 -17.90 -1.52 -8.55
CA ALA A 232 -19.10 -2.29 -8.84
C ALA A 232 -19.97 -2.39 -7.59
N TYR A 233 -21.27 -2.16 -7.74
CA TYR A 233 -22.21 -2.14 -6.62
C TYR A 233 -23.62 -2.53 -7.05
N ASN A 234 -24.53 -2.58 -6.07
CA ASN A 234 -25.94 -2.92 -6.27
C ASN A 234 -26.17 -4.37 -6.74
N PHE A 235 -25.43 -5.32 -6.14
CA PHE A 235 -25.65 -6.76 -6.32
C PHE A 235 -26.89 -7.23 -5.55
N VAL A 236 -28.08 -6.75 -5.91
CA VAL A 236 -29.33 -7.03 -5.19
C VAL A 236 -30.11 -8.25 -5.72
N SER A 237 -29.74 -8.73 -6.90
CA SER A 237 -30.36 -9.91 -7.53
C SER A 237 -29.72 -11.21 -7.05
N ASN A 238 -30.37 -12.35 -7.28
CA ASN A 238 -29.87 -13.69 -6.88
C ASN A 238 -28.43 -13.95 -7.35
N LEU A 239 -28.07 -13.40 -8.51
CA LEU A 239 -26.75 -13.52 -9.11
C LEU A 239 -26.51 -12.28 -9.98
N GLY A 240 -25.37 -11.62 -9.79
CA GLY A 240 -24.97 -10.46 -10.57
C GLY A 240 -23.47 -10.41 -10.82
N ALA A 241 -23.06 -9.79 -11.92
CA ALA A 241 -21.66 -9.58 -12.25
C ALA A 241 -21.39 -8.26 -12.95
N ALA A 242 -20.13 -7.84 -12.83
CA ALA A 242 -19.51 -6.82 -13.64
C ALA A 242 -18.20 -7.35 -14.22
N ALA A 243 -17.87 -6.96 -15.46
CA ALA A 243 -16.58 -7.19 -16.08
C ALA A 243 -16.05 -5.89 -16.68
N VAL A 244 -14.74 -5.72 -16.66
CA VAL A 244 -14.01 -4.54 -17.13
C VAL A 244 -12.76 -5.00 -17.90
N ASP A 245 -12.48 -4.31 -19.00
CA ASP A 245 -11.33 -4.57 -19.86
C ASP A 245 -10.85 -3.28 -20.54
N ASP A 246 -9.64 -3.30 -21.11
CA ASP A 246 -9.05 -2.20 -21.88
C ASP A 246 -9.12 -0.82 -21.18
N VAL A 247 -8.69 -0.73 -19.92
CA VAL A 247 -8.70 0.51 -19.13
C VAL A 247 -7.60 1.45 -19.61
N ARG A 248 -7.97 2.68 -19.95
CA ARG A 248 -7.05 3.78 -20.31
C ARG A 248 -7.35 4.99 -19.47
N VAL A 249 -6.29 5.60 -18.93
CA VAL A 249 -6.37 6.81 -18.10
C VAL A 249 -5.47 7.86 -18.74
N ASP A 250 -6.08 8.78 -19.47
CA ASP A 250 -5.39 9.89 -20.10
C ASP A 250 -5.43 11.12 -19.17
N PHE A 251 -4.26 11.65 -18.83
CA PHE A 251 -4.10 12.86 -18.03
C PHE A 251 -2.79 13.57 -18.39
N VAL A 252 -2.71 14.86 -18.06
CA VAL A 252 -1.49 15.66 -18.22
C VAL A 252 -0.92 15.88 -16.81
N PRO A 253 0.22 15.26 -16.45
CA PRO A 253 0.87 15.55 -15.18
C PRO A 253 1.20 17.05 -15.10
N CYS A 254 1.01 17.65 -13.93
CA CYS A 254 1.50 19.01 -13.70
C CYS A 254 3.01 19.05 -13.99
N THR A 255 3.43 20.01 -14.79
CA THR A 255 4.85 20.32 -14.86
C THR A 255 5.27 20.80 -13.48
N PRO A 256 6.33 20.27 -12.86
CA PRO A 256 6.91 20.94 -11.72
C PRO A 256 7.24 22.35 -12.20
N THR A 257 6.52 23.33 -11.67
CA THR A 257 6.91 24.71 -11.82
C THR A 257 8.29 24.76 -11.19
N GLU A 258 9.35 24.76 -12.00
CA GLU A 258 10.58 25.41 -11.57
C GLU A 258 10.11 26.78 -11.15
N GLU A 259 10.00 27.00 -9.83
CA GLU A 259 9.78 28.34 -9.32
C GLU A 259 10.76 29.23 -10.08
N PRO A 260 10.30 30.32 -10.71
CA PRO A 260 11.22 31.26 -11.32
C PRO A 260 12.16 31.65 -10.22
N GLY A 261 13.41 31.18 -10.35
CA GLY A 261 14.40 31.24 -9.30
C GLY A 261 14.29 32.60 -8.64
N VAL A 262 14.01 32.60 -7.34
CA VAL A 262 14.24 33.78 -6.53
C VAL A 262 15.62 34.23 -6.96
N VAL A 263 15.69 35.43 -7.54
CA VAL A 263 16.96 36.07 -7.86
C VAL A 263 17.62 36.28 -6.52
N GLU A 264 18.31 35.25 -6.06
CA GLU A 264 19.35 35.36 -5.07
C GLU A 264 20.33 36.34 -5.70
N THR A 265 20.26 37.57 -5.22
CA THR A 265 21.33 38.55 -5.31
C THR A 265 22.64 37.77 -5.21
N PRO A 266 23.58 37.90 -6.16
CA PRO A 266 24.79 37.08 -6.18
C PRO A 266 25.44 37.14 -4.80
N ALA A 267 25.28 36.06 -4.03
CA ALA A 267 26.12 35.86 -2.88
C ALA A 267 27.53 35.85 -3.44
N GLU A 268 28.40 36.67 -2.83
CA GLU A 268 29.82 36.60 -3.09
C GLU A 268 30.24 35.13 -3.15
N PRO A 269 31.16 34.75 -4.05
CA PRO A 269 31.60 33.38 -4.18
C PRO A 269 32.00 32.88 -2.80
N VAL A 270 31.17 32.02 -2.22
CA VAL A 270 31.50 31.29 -1.01
C VAL A 270 32.81 30.57 -1.36
N PRO A 271 33.92 30.90 -0.69
CA PRO A 271 35.17 30.21 -0.95
C PRO A 271 34.92 28.72 -0.76
N PRO A 272 35.51 27.86 -1.61
CA PRO A 272 35.32 26.41 -1.50
C PRO A 272 35.55 25.99 -0.04
N PRO A 273 34.66 25.17 0.55
CA PRO A 273 34.78 24.81 1.95
C PRO A 273 36.12 24.13 2.17
N ALA A 274 36.88 24.67 3.11
CA ALA A 274 38.01 23.97 3.68
C ALA A 274 37.45 22.90 4.65
N GLY A 275 37.75 21.62 4.42
CA GLY A 275 37.76 20.63 5.51
C GLY A 275 36.87 19.39 5.32
N GLY A 276 37.41 18.22 5.67
CA GLY A 276 36.73 16.92 5.58
C GLY A 276 35.52 16.74 6.51
N GLU A 277 35.16 17.74 7.35
CA GLU A 277 33.97 17.66 8.21
C GLU A 277 32.66 17.68 7.39
N CYS A 278 32.62 18.45 6.31
CA CYS A 278 31.44 18.56 5.44
C CYS A 278 31.22 17.30 4.60
N GLU A 279 32.29 16.75 4.02
CA GLU A 279 32.23 15.49 3.26
C GLU A 279 31.78 14.31 4.12
N ALA A 280 32.11 14.34 5.42
CA ALA A 280 31.74 13.29 6.35
C ALA A 280 30.27 13.37 6.78
N PHE A 281 29.73 14.56 7.08
CA PHE A 281 28.48 14.67 7.83
C PHE A 281 27.31 15.32 7.09
N VAL A 282 27.53 16.00 5.97
CA VAL A 282 26.44 16.64 5.21
C VAL A 282 25.83 15.65 4.22
N CYS A 283 24.50 15.51 4.25
CA CYS A 283 23.78 14.69 3.28
C CYS A 283 22.30 15.05 3.17
N GLY A 284 21.86 15.43 1.96
CA GLY A 284 20.43 15.55 1.59
C GLY A 284 19.90 14.34 0.80
N PHE A 285 20.60 13.20 0.85
CA PHE A 285 20.17 11.90 0.30
C PHE A 285 19.66 11.82 -1.16
N GLU A 286 19.92 12.84 -1.98
CA GLU A 286 19.60 12.92 -3.42
C GLU A 286 20.23 11.77 -4.24
N GLY A 287 19.58 10.61 -4.24
CA GLY A 287 19.99 9.40 -4.95
C GLY A 287 21.15 8.60 -4.33
N ARG A 288 21.72 9.02 -3.19
CA ARG A 288 22.88 8.36 -2.55
C ARG A 288 22.96 8.60 -1.04
N MET A 289 23.63 7.71 -0.30
CA MET A 289 23.83 7.82 1.16
C MET A 289 25.02 8.72 1.58
N CYS A 290 25.64 9.45 0.66
CA CYS A 290 26.84 10.25 0.94
C CYS A 290 27.94 9.43 1.65
N ALA A 291 28.50 9.92 2.75
CA ALA A 291 29.46 9.18 3.59
C ALA A 291 28.78 8.26 4.62
N TYR A 292 27.45 8.25 4.71
CA TYR A 292 26.72 7.40 5.63
C TYR A 292 26.69 5.94 5.17
N GLN A 293 26.87 5.04 6.13
CA GLN A 293 26.89 3.59 5.96
C GLN A 293 25.69 2.96 6.66
N ASP A 294 24.92 2.16 5.92
CA ASP A 294 23.91 1.27 6.49
C ASP A 294 24.57 0.08 7.19
N LEU A 295 24.15 -0.21 8.42
CA LEU A 295 24.78 -1.20 9.29
C LEU A 295 23.99 -2.51 9.43
N ALA A 296 23.02 -2.80 8.56
CA ALA A 296 22.19 -4.01 8.62
C ALA A 296 23.00 -5.32 8.70
N ASN A 297 24.17 -5.38 8.06
CA ASN A 297 25.02 -6.58 8.03
C ASN A 297 26.05 -6.65 9.18
N SER A 298 26.04 -5.70 10.11
CA SER A 298 27.06 -5.60 11.18
C SER A 298 26.65 -6.25 12.51
N GLY A 299 25.45 -6.83 12.60
CA GLY A 299 24.85 -7.32 13.85
C GLY A 299 24.32 -6.21 14.77
N LEU A 300 24.58 -4.94 14.43
CA LEU A 300 24.07 -3.77 15.15
C LEU A 300 22.66 -3.35 14.67
N ALA A 301 22.26 -3.76 13.47
CA ALA A 301 20.93 -3.53 12.91
C ALA A 301 20.31 -4.84 12.42
N THR A 302 18.97 -4.88 12.37
CA THR A 302 18.17 -6.03 11.91
C THR A 302 17.47 -5.75 10.58
N THR A 303 17.49 -4.51 10.11
CA THR A 303 16.90 -4.03 8.87
C THR A 303 17.71 -2.85 8.33
N SER A 304 17.57 -2.54 7.04
CA SER A 304 18.37 -1.55 6.33
C SER A 304 17.69 -0.18 6.22
N TRP A 305 18.50 0.85 6.07
CA TRP A 305 18.10 2.12 5.47
C TRP A 305 18.10 2.01 3.94
N GLU A 306 17.16 2.69 3.28
CA GLU A 306 16.95 2.67 1.84
C GLU A 306 16.84 4.12 1.33
N ILE A 307 17.41 4.42 0.16
CA ILE A 307 17.15 5.69 -0.54
C ILE A 307 15.78 5.58 -1.19
N VAL A 308 14.93 6.58 -0.96
CA VAL A 308 13.52 6.58 -1.35
C VAL A 308 13.22 7.81 -2.18
N GLN A 309 12.42 7.61 -3.23
CA GLN A 309 11.75 8.67 -3.97
C GLN A 309 10.24 8.49 -3.82
N GLY A 310 9.52 9.55 -3.46
CA GLY A 310 8.09 9.45 -3.20
C GLY A 310 7.79 8.56 -1.98
N ARG A 311 6.68 7.84 -1.99
CA ARG A 311 6.16 7.18 -0.78
C ARG A 311 7.03 5.99 -0.35
N PHE A 312 7.29 5.92 0.95
CA PHE A 312 7.98 4.77 1.55
C PHE A 312 6.99 3.79 2.20
N ARG A 313 6.81 2.63 1.55
CA ARG A 313 6.04 1.47 2.03
C ARG A 313 4.56 1.81 2.32
N ASN A 314 3.97 1.15 3.32
CA ASN A 314 2.52 1.13 3.61
C ASN A 314 1.93 2.56 3.75
N PRO A 315 0.80 2.86 3.10
CA PRO A 315 0.06 4.12 3.26
C PRO A 315 -0.15 4.58 4.71
N LEU A 316 -0.27 3.66 5.66
CA LEU A 316 -0.48 3.93 7.08
C LEU A 316 0.73 4.58 7.79
N THR A 317 1.92 4.62 7.18
CA THR A 317 3.09 5.31 7.76
C THR A 317 3.02 6.82 7.55
N GLY A 318 2.34 7.30 6.50
CA GLY A 318 2.26 8.72 6.11
C GLY A 318 3.57 9.33 5.60
N LEU A 319 4.61 8.50 5.36
CA LEU A 319 5.91 8.94 4.87
C LEU A 319 5.89 8.98 3.33
N ASN A 320 5.53 10.14 2.78
CA ASN A 320 5.08 10.25 1.38
C ASN A 320 6.05 10.95 0.43
N ASN A 321 6.73 12.00 0.87
CA ASN A 321 7.65 12.79 0.07
C ASN A 321 8.86 13.18 0.92
N ALA A 322 9.97 13.50 0.26
CA ALA A 322 11.09 14.17 0.91
C ALA A 322 10.63 15.55 1.44
N PRO A 323 11.17 16.03 2.56
CA PRO A 323 10.89 17.38 3.04
C PRO A 323 11.53 18.46 2.15
N SER A 324 12.61 18.14 1.45
CA SER A 324 13.20 18.95 0.40
C SER A 324 13.77 18.04 -0.69
N GLY A 325 14.02 18.57 -1.88
CA GLY A 325 14.55 17.75 -2.98
C GLY A 325 13.61 16.65 -3.46
N SER A 326 14.19 15.57 -4.00
CA SER A 326 13.44 14.46 -4.59
C SER A 326 13.60 13.14 -3.84
N TYR A 327 14.66 12.99 -3.05
CA TYR A 327 14.97 11.75 -2.36
C TYR A 327 15.22 11.97 -0.88
N TYR A 328 14.93 10.96 -0.08
CA TYR A 328 15.26 10.91 1.33
C TYR A 328 15.71 9.49 1.69
N VAL A 329 16.20 9.29 2.90
CA VAL A 329 16.52 7.94 3.38
C VAL A 329 15.48 7.49 4.40
N ALA A 330 15.02 6.24 4.30
CA ALA A 330 14.04 5.69 5.23
C ALA A 330 14.32 4.25 5.59
N THR A 331 13.72 3.79 6.69
CA THR A 331 13.82 2.41 7.13
C THR A 331 12.48 1.93 7.67
N TYR A 332 12.18 0.66 7.41
CA TYR A 332 10.95 0.00 7.84
C TYR A 332 11.26 -1.02 8.92
N LEU A 333 10.53 -0.94 10.05
CA LEU A 333 10.79 -1.73 11.24
C LEU A 333 9.56 -2.54 11.65
N LEU A 334 9.70 -3.86 11.70
CA LEU A 334 8.79 -4.74 12.43
C LEU A 334 9.02 -4.61 13.95
N PRO A 335 8.11 -5.12 14.80
CA PRO A 335 8.31 -5.17 16.24
C PRO A 335 9.66 -5.81 16.62
N ASN A 336 10.36 -5.18 17.57
CA ASN A 336 11.68 -5.56 18.08
C ASN A 336 12.84 -5.44 17.06
N GLN A 337 12.63 -4.76 15.94
CA GLN A 337 13.70 -4.45 15.00
C GLN A 337 14.34 -3.10 15.27
N ARG A 338 15.58 -2.95 14.79
CA ARG A 338 16.31 -1.68 14.78
C ARG A 338 17.11 -1.53 13.49
N SER A 339 17.30 -0.29 13.05
CA SER A 339 18.20 0.07 11.96
C SER A 339 19.15 1.19 12.38
N VAL A 340 20.36 1.19 11.82
CA VAL A 340 21.41 2.14 12.19
C VAL A 340 22.09 2.64 10.93
N LEU A 341 22.06 3.96 10.74
CA LEU A 341 22.81 4.69 9.73
C LEU A 341 23.96 5.42 10.42
N ARG A 342 25.19 5.32 9.90
CA ARG A 342 26.39 5.86 10.58
C ARG A 342 27.31 6.61 9.64
N SER A 343 27.83 7.75 10.08
CA SER A 343 29.01 8.39 9.47
C SER A 343 30.10 8.66 10.51
N THR A 344 31.34 8.84 10.04
CA THR A 344 32.52 9.09 10.87
C THR A 344 33.38 10.19 10.24
N GLY A 345 33.88 11.09 11.07
CA GLY A 345 34.73 12.21 10.66
C GLY A 345 35.19 13.01 11.89
N ASP A 346 36.00 14.04 11.66
CA ASP A 346 36.45 14.95 12.72
C ASP A 346 35.68 16.28 12.63
N LEU A 347 35.21 16.81 13.77
CA LEU A 347 34.64 18.14 13.88
C LEU A 347 35.70 19.10 14.44
N ALA A 348 35.93 20.24 13.78
CA ALA A 348 36.97 21.18 14.19
C ALA A 348 36.69 21.82 15.56
N GLU A 349 35.41 22.05 15.85
CA GLU A 349 34.91 22.62 17.09
C GLU A 349 33.53 22.01 17.41
N GLU A 350 32.89 22.43 18.50
CA GLU A 350 31.53 21.98 18.79
C GLU A 350 30.56 22.45 17.69
N ARG A 351 29.75 21.52 17.18
CA ARG A 351 28.78 21.77 16.09
C ARG A 351 27.38 21.37 16.48
N VAL A 352 26.41 22.02 15.84
CA VAL A 352 25.01 21.57 15.83
C VAL A 352 24.78 20.80 14.55
N ILE A 353 24.34 19.54 14.68
CA ILE A 353 23.88 18.75 13.55
C ILE A 353 22.37 18.93 13.48
N LYS A 354 21.91 19.54 12.39
CA LYS A 354 20.49 19.76 12.09
C LYS A 354 20.09 18.78 11.01
N PHE A 355 18.91 18.20 11.15
CA PHE A 355 18.39 17.24 10.19
C PHE A 355 16.87 17.26 10.18
N GLN A 356 16.28 16.82 9.08
CA GLN A 356 14.84 16.61 8.97
C GLN A 356 14.52 15.14 9.23
N TYR A 357 13.45 14.87 9.96
CA TYR A 357 13.02 13.52 10.26
C TYR A 357 11.49 13.38 10.21
N TYR A 358 11.05 12.17 9.90
CA TYR A 358 9.66 11.78 9.94
C TYR A 358 9.49 10.54 10.81
N LYS A 359 8.58 10.59 11.80
CA LYS A 359 8.19 9.44 12.62
C LYS A 359 6.74 9.58 13.04
N ALA A 360 5.91 8.62 12.63
CA ALA A 360 4.47 8.64 12.88
C ALA A 360 3.90 7.30 13.38
N THR A 361 4.74 6.37 13.84
CA THR A 361 4.29 5.07 14.37
C THR A 361 4.52 4.95 15.87
N GLN A 362 3.45 4.65 16.61
CA GLN A 362 3.50 4.36 18.04
C GLN A 362 4.51 3.25 18.35
N GLY A 363 5.40 3.48 19.32
CA GLY A 363 6.40 2.47 19.71
C GLY A 363 7.74 2.57 18.98
N ILE A 364 7.81 3.34 17.90
CA ILE A 364 9.06 3.63 17.18
C ILE A 364 9.76 4.84 17.79
N GLN A 365 11.09 4.80 17.88
CA GLN A 365 11.92 5.94 18.25
C GLN A 365 13.08 6.14 17.27
N LEU A 366 13.36 7.39 16.94
CA LEU A 366 14.62 7.81 16.34
C LEU A 366 15.52 8.36 17.46
N VAL A 367 16.73 7.82 17.55
CA VAL A 367 17.78 8.24 18.48
C VAL A 367 18.99 8.68 17.68
N VAL A 368 19.52 9.86 17.99
CA VAL A 368 20.74 10.37 17.36
C VAL A 368 21.82 10.56 18.40
N CYS A 369 22.97 9.96 18.14
CA CYS A 369 24.13 10.02 19.02
C CYS A 369 25.38 10.47 18.27
N CYS A 370 26.29 11.14 18.96
CA CYS A 370 27.61 11.52 18.46
C CYS A 370 28.70 11.39 19.53
N GLY A 371 29.90 11.89 19.24
CA GLY A 371 31.12 11.61 20.00
C GLY A 371 31.97 10.49 19.39
N PRO A 372 33.18 10.24 19.92
CA PRO A 372 34.15 9.32 19.32
C PRO A 372 33.63 7.89 19.15
N ASN A 373 32.70 7.47 20.02
CA ASN A 373 32.10 6.14 20.01
C ASN A 373 30.57 6.20 19.89
N SER A 374 29.98 7.31 19.43
CA SER A 374 28.53 7.54 19.42
C SER A 374 27.87 7.36 20.79
N ASP A 375 28.54 7.81 21.86
CA ASP A 375 28.15 7.66 23.26
C ASP A 375 27.30 8.83 23.80
N ILE A 376 27.27 9.95 23.08
CA ILE A 376 26.50 11.16 23.46
C ILE A 376 25.20 11.19 22.66
N CYS A 377 24.12 10.68 23.23
CA CYS A 377 22.80 10.65 22.59
C CYS A 377 21.96 11.87 22.94
N GLY A 378 22.17 12.97 22.20
CA GLY A 378 21.53 14.26 22.49
C GLY A 378 20.12 14.43 21.90
N PHE A 379 19.65 13.50 21.05
CA PHE A 379 18.32 13.56 20.47
C PHE A 379 17.59 12.21 20.55
N LYS A 380 16.32 12.26 20.94
CA LYS A 380 15.44 11.09 21.02
C LYS A 380 13.99 11.51 20.83
N THR A 381 13.29 10.90 19.87
CA THR A 381 11.87 11.16 19.68
C THR A 381 11.02 10.48 20.77
N PRO A 382 9.85 11.03 21.14
CA PRO A 382 8.88 10.34 21.98
C PRO A 382 8.48 8.97 21.41
N ILE A 383 8.11 8.03 22.29
CA ILE A 383 7.54 6.73 21.90
C ILE A 383 6.12 6.92 21.39
N ASP A 384 5.38 7.78 22.08
CA ASP A 384 4.01 8.14 21.76
C ASP A 384 3.92 8.94 20.47
N VAL A 385 2.78 8.83 19.79
CA VAL A 385 2.47 9.55 18.56
C VAL A 385 1.06 10.13 18.66
N GLU A 386 0.96 11.41 18.36
CA GLU A 386 -0.29 12.10 18.12
C GLU A 386 -0.52 12.29 16.62
N VAL A 387 -1.77 12.59 16.23
CA VAL A 387 -2.11 12.81 14.81
C VAL A 387 -1.25 13.90 14.17
N GLY A 388 -0.93 14.97 14.93
CA GLY A 388 -0.07 16.06 14.48
C GLY A 388 1.41 15.70 14.30
N ASP A 389 1.83 14.47 14.63
CA ASP A 389 3.21 14.01 14.44
C ASP A 389 3.46 13.45 13.03
N ARG A 390 2.44 13.35 12.18
CA ARG A 390 2.49 12.89 10.78
C ARG A 390 3.04 13.94 9.81
N VAL A 391 4.10 14.62 10.22
CA VAL A 391 4.74 15.68 9.44
C VAL A 391 6.25 15.58 9.60
N TRP A 392 6.98 16.06 8.60
CA TRP A 392 8.42 16.24 8.74
C TRP A 392 8.71 17.27 9.84
N LYS A 393 9.68 16.95 10.67
CA LYS A 393 10.11 17.76 11.81
C LYS A 393 11.62 17.94 11.75
N VAL A 394 12.09 18.99 12.42
CA VAL A 394 13.52 19.28 12.49
C VAL A 394 14.09 18.80 13.82
N GLY A 395 15.16 18.03 13.74
CA GLY A 395 15.95 17.56 14.88
C GLY A 395 17.28 18.31 14.98
N TYR A 396 17.78 18.42 16.21
CA TYR A 396 19.05 19.07 16.52
C TYR A 396 19.82 18.22 17.52
N VAL A 397 21.12 18.03 17.30
CA VAL A 397 22.03 17.44 18.28
C VAL A 397 23.33 18.23 18.33
N VAL A 398 23.84 18.47 19.54
CA VAL A 398 25.13 19.14 19.75
C VAL A 398 26.21 18.07 19.84
N CYS A 399 27.25 18.20 19.00
CA CYS A 399 28.34 17.25 18.93
C CYS A 399 29.67 17.93 19.28
N PRO A 400 30.49 17.29 20.14
CA PRO A 400 31.72 17.89 20.63
C PRO A 400 32.78 17.99 19.52
N ALA A 401 33.77 18.86 19.73
CA ALA A 401 34.95 18.93 18.89
C ALA A 401 35.76 17.62 18.92
N GLY A 402 36.44 17.32 17.82
CA GLY A 402 37.31 16.14 17.65
C GLY A 402 36.65 15.00 16.86
N PRO A 403 37.18 13.77 17.00
CA PRO A 403 36.64 12.60 16.30
C PRO A 403 35.21 12.31 16.69
N ASN A 404 34.36 12.14 15.69
CA ASN A 404 32.93 11.90 15.86
C ASN A 404 32.47 10.73 14.99
N GLN A 405 31.66 9.89 15.62
CA GLN A 405 30.81 8.91 14.96
C GLN A 405 29.36 9.34 15.18
N ILE A 406 28.69 9.80 14.13
CA ILE A 406 27.27 10.18 14.19
C ILE A 406 26.42 9.00 13.77
N THR A 407 25.45 8.62 14.60
CA THR A 407 24.51 7.53 14.31
C THR A 407 23.07 8.00 14.35
N PHE A 408 22.29 7.61 13.34
CA PHE A 408 20.84 7.69 13.33
C PHE A 408 20.28 6.30 13.53
N THR A 409 19.68 6.06 14.70
CA THR A 409 19.20 4.75 15.11
C THR A 409 17.68 4.75 15.23
N ALA A 410 17.01 4.01 14.36
CA ALA A 410 15.58 3.76 14.46
C ALA A 410 15.33 2.45 15.22
N ILE A 411 14.47 2.46 16.22
CA ILE A 411 14.16 1.29 17.06
C ILE A 411 12.66 1.15 17.19
N ASN A 412 12.14 -0.05 16.98
CA ASN A 412 10.73 -0.36 17.21
C ASN A 412 10.55 -1.25 18.45
N ASN A 413 10.12 -0.64 19.55
CA ASN A 413 9.75 -1.34 20.78
C ASN A 413 8.23 -1.53 20.90
N GLY A 414 7.47 -1.12 19.87
CA GLY A 414 6.02 -1.24 19.82
C GLY A 414 5.54 -2.57 19.25
N ALA A 415 4.22 -2.76 19.32
CA ALA A 415 3.55 -3.91 18.71
C ALA A 415 3.28 -3.72 17.21
N ASN A 416 3.34 -2.48 16.72
CA ASN A 416 3.00 -2.13 15.34
C ASN A 416 4.26 -1.93 14.51
N GLN A 417 4.21 -2.38 13.26
CA GLN A 417 5.23 -2.07 12.25
C GLN A 417 5.11 -0.61 11.77
N GLY A 418 6.22 -0.02 11.33
CA GLY A 418 6.22 1.36 10.86
C GLY A 418 7.53 1.81 10.25
N ALA A 419 7.61 3.09 9.91
CA ALA A 419 8.75 3.67 9.21
C ALA A 419 9.31 4.91 9.92
N VAL A 420 10.60 5.16 9.66
CA VAL A 420 11.28 6.42 10.00
C VAL A 420 11.94 6.96 8.73
N GLY A 421 11.75 8.26 8.48
CA GLY A 421 12.43 9.00 7.41
C GLY A 421 13.47 9.96 7.98
N LEU A 422 14.53 10.21 7.22
CA LEU A 422 15.58 11.16 7.52
C LEU A 422 15.98 11.89 6.24
N ASP A 423 16.23 13.18 6.35
CA ASP A 423 16.75 13.99 5.25
C ASP A 423 17.52 15.24 5.72
N ASP A 424 18.15 15.95 4.79
CA ASP A 424 18.79 17.26 4.98
C ASP A 424 19.69 17.37 6.22
N VAL A 425 20.64 16.45 6.35
CA VAL A 425 21.62 16.51 7.42
C VAL A 425 22.65 17.59 7.09
N GLY A 426 22.76 18.59 7.97
CA GLY A 426 23.72 19.69 7.87
C GLY A 426 24.42 19.99 9.19
N VAL A 427 25.51 20.76 9.10
CA VAL A 427 26.45 21.12 10.16
C VAL A 427 26.46 22.64 10.39
N TYR A 428 26.04 23.06 11.57
CA TYR A 428 25.84 24.47 11.91
C TYR A 428 26.76 24.89 13.04
N ARG A 429 27.10 26.19 13.07
CA ARG A 429 27.76 26.78 14.24
C ARG A 429 26.78 26.86 15.41
N MET A 430 27.33 26.69 16.60
CA MET A 430 26.58 26.86 17.84
C MET A 430 26.41 28.36 18.15
N THR A 431 25.20 28.88 17.96
CA THR A 431 24.85 30.28 18.25
C THR A 431 23.76 30.37 19.31
N GLY A 432 24.07 29.95 20.55
CA GLY A 432 23.11 29.94 21.66
C GLY A 432 22.47 28.57 21.85
N ALA A 433 21.13 28.48 21.83
CA ALA A 433 20.47 27.18 21.90
C ALA A 433 20.58 26.45 20.56
N PRO A 434 20.58 25.10 20.52
CA PRO A 434 20.75 24.35 19.27
C PRO A 434 19.71 24.67 18.20
N GLN A 435 18.50 25.08 18.61
CA GLN A 435 17.38 25.42 17.74
C GLN A 435 17.57 26.76 17.03
N ASP A 436 18.43 27.62 17.57
CA ASP A 436 18.73 28.96 17.05
C ASP A 436 19.92 28.95 16.07
N ALA A 437 20.53 27.78 15.86
CA ALA A 437 21.67 27.59 14.96
C ALA A 437 21.24 27.82 13.51
N THR A 438 21.57 29.01 12.99
CA THR A 438 21.22 29.46 11.63
C THR A 438 22.45 29.69 10.75
N GLU A 439 23.65 29.79 11.36
CA GLU A 439 24.90 29.95 10.63
C GLU A 439 25.41 28.57 10.17
N THR A 440 25.15 28.26 8.90
CA THR A 440 25.60 27.04 8.22
C THR A 440 27.13 27.04 8.08
N VAL A 441 27.77 25.95 8.51
CA VAL A 441 29.18 25.68 8.14
C VAL A 441 29.18 25.00 6.78
N CYS A 442 28.33 23.99 6.66
CA CYS A 442 27.91 23.23 5.50
C CYS A 442 26.69 22.39 5.94
#